data_AF-A0A8E2EZK0-F1
#
_entry.id   AF-A0A8E2EZK0-F1
#
_cell.length_a   1.000
_cell.length_b   1.000
_cell.length_c   1.000
_cell.angle_alpha   90.00
_cell.angle_beta   90.00
_cell.angle_gamma   90.00
#
_symmetry.space_group_name_H-M   'P 1'
#
loop_
_entity.id
_entity.type
_entity.pdbx_description
1 polymer ?
#
loop_
_entity_poly.entity_id
_entity_poly.type
_entity_poly.pdbx_seq_one_letter_code
_entity_poly.pdbx_strand_id
1 'polypeptide(L)'
;MPPPAPLPSHVFKILLSAPPSPLPKALPLSKLDAQDSFIHLSTGAQVPGTASRFFAQTNLLYLLKIPVRKLEEGEGELKWEENNTEWFPHLYGADIGADEVHEVIKVERNEAKGWEDVLTGVLEKH
;
A
#
# COMPACT_ATOMS: atom_id res chain seq x y z
N MET A 1 -8.22 17.36 -10.15
CA MET A 1 -7.11 17.79 -11.06
C MET A 1 -6.55 16.54 -11.77
N PRO A 2 -5.59 16.57 -12.72
CA PRO A 2 -4.88 15.34 -13.07
C PRO A 2 -3.94 14.93 -11.93
N PRO A 3 -3.65 13.63 -11.72
CA PRO A 3 -2.68 13.21 -10.73
C PRO A 3 -1.27 13.77 -11.02
N PRO A 4 -0.42 13.96 -9.99
CA PRO A 4 0.91 14.55 -10.17
C PRO A 4 1.78 13.68 -11.06
N ALA A 5 2.49 14.32 -11.99
CA ALA A 5 3.48 13.68 -12.86
C ALA A 5 4.91 14.08 -12.41
N PRO A 6 5.86 13.14 -12.32
CA PRO A 6 5.71 11.71 -12.63
C PRO A 6 4.97 10.94 -11.54
N LEU A 7 4.17 9.96 -11.94
CA LEU A 7 3.61 8.97 -11.02
C LEU A 7 4.77 8.17 -10.38
N PRO A 8 4.62 7.72 -9.12
CA PRO A 8 5.63 6.89 -8.49
C PRO A 8 5.76 5.56 -9.22
N SER A 9 6.97 4.99 -9.23
CA SER A 9 7.22 3.69 -9.84
C SER A 9 6.59 2.53 -9.07
N HIS A 10 6.37 2.71 -7.76
CA HIS A 10 5.82 1.71 -6.86
C HIS A 10 4.77 2.32 -5.94
N VAL A 11 3.78 1.50 -5.62
CA VAL A 11 2.75 1.76 -4.60
C VAL A 11 2.80 0.66 -3.56
N PHE A 12 2.18 0.94 -2.42
CA PHE A 12 2.26 0.11 -1.25
C PHE A 12 0.87 -0.25 -0.72
N LYS A 13 0.70 -1.51 -0.34
CA LYS A 13 -0.44 -1.96 0.46
C LYS A 13 0.01 -2.23 1.89
N ILE A 14 -0.67 -1.62 2.86
CA ILE A 14 -0.39 -1.82 4.28
C ILE A 14 -1.25 -2.98 4.80
N LEU A 15 -0.62 -3.96 5.44
CA LEU A 15 -1.26 -5.10 6.08
C LEU A 15 -0.91 -5.16 7.57
N LEU A 16 -1.90 -5.58 8.37
CA LEU A 16 -1.76 -5.79 9.82
C LEU A 16 -1.15 -7.16 10.16
N SER A 17 -1.22 -8.12 9.25
CA SER A 17 -0.73 -9.48 9.44
C SER A 17 0.22 -9.87 8.32
N ALA A 18 1.10 -10.83 8.61
CA ALA A 18 2.00 -11.38 7.61
C ALA A 18 1.17 -11.95 6.44
N PRO A 19 1.48 -11.61 5.18
CA PRO A 19 0.87 -12.29 4.06
C PRO A 19 1.32 -13.76 4.04
N PRO A 20 0.54 -14.68 3.43
CA PRO A 20 0.94 -16.07 3.31
C PRO A 20 2.26 -16.19 2.53
N SER A 21 3.09 -17.16 2.92
CA SER A 21 4.31 -17.51 2.18
C SER A 21 4.24 -18.99 1.76
N PRO A 22 4.26 -19.30 0.45
CA PRO A 22 4.36 -18.37 -0.69
C PRO A 22 3.11 -17.48 -0.83
N LEU A 23 3.27 -16.32 -1.47
CA LEU A 23 2.14 -15.43 -1.76
C LEU A 23 1.11 -16.17 -2.61
N PRO A 24 -0.19 -16.08 -2.28
CA PRO A 24 -1.23 -16.65 -3.12
C PRO A 24 -1.39 -15.82 -4.39
N LYS A 25 -2.11 -16.36 -5.38
CA LYS A 25 -2.50 -15.61 -6.59
C LYS A 25 -3.35 -14.38 -6.30
N ALA A 26 -4.14 -14.43 -5.23
CA ALA A 26 -4.96 -13.32 -4.78
C ALA A 26 -4.93 -13.28 -3.24
N LEU A 27 -4.56 -12.14 -2.67
CA LEU A 27 -4.67 -11.90 -1.24
C LEU A 27 -6.11 -11.54 -0.88
N PRO A 28 -6.58 -11.96 0.31
CA PRO A 28 -7.90 -11.55 0.77
C PRO A 28 -7.96 -10.03 0.92
N LEU A 29 -9.02 -9.43 0.39
CA LEU A 29 -9.33 -8.01 0.55
C LEU A 29 -9.43 -7.67 2.05
N SER A 30 -8.95 -6.48 2.43
CA SER A 30 -9.27 -5.97 3.77
C SER A 30 -10.76 -5.69 3.88
N LYS A 31 -11.29 -5.62 5.11
CA LYS A 31 -12.71 -5.28 5.34
C LYS A 31 -13.08 -3.94 4.68
N LEU A 32 -12.15 -2.98 4.67
CA LEU A 32 -12.35 -1.68 4.06
C LEU A 32 -12.39 -1.79 2.53
N ASP A 33 -11.44 -2.53 1.94
CA ASP A 33 -11.41 -2.73 0.47
C ASP A 33 -12.67 -3.45 -0.04
N ALA A 34 -13.14 -4.45 0.70
CA ALA A 34 -14.36 -5.17 0.35
C ALA A 34 -15.62 -4.30 0.49
N GLN A 35 -15.63 -3.36 1.43
CA GLN A 35 -16.73 -2.42 1.64
C GLN A 35 -16.78 -1.37 0.51
N ASP A 36 -15.61 -0.83 0.15
CA ASP A 36 -15.51 0.25 -0.84
C ASP A 36 -15.41 -0.28 -2.28
N SER A 37 -15.28 -1.60 -2.47
CA SER A 37 -15.20 -2.29 -3.76
C SER A 37 -13.95 -1.95 -4.59
N PHE A 38 -12.87 -1.53 -3.93
CA PHE A 38 -11.55 -1.31 -4.51
C PHE A 38 -10.44 -1.51 -3.47
N ILE A 39 -9.23 -1.79 -3.95
CA ILE A 39 -8.07 -1.95 -3.07
C ILE A 39 -7.41 -0.59 -2.82
N HIS A 40 -7.38 -0.16 -1.56
CA HIS A 40 -6.68 1.04 -1.12
C HIS A 40 -5.18 0.84 -1.20
N LEU A 41 -4.50 1.64 -2.01
CA LEU A 41 -3.05 1.68 -2.08
C LEU A 41 -2.56 3.04 -1.60
N SER A 42 -1.28 3.13 -1.25
CA SER A 42 -0.64 4.37 -0.85
C SER A 42 0.70 4.49 -1.54
N THR A 43 1.08 5.69 -1.94
CA THR A 43 2.45 5.97 -2.40
C THR A 43 3.43 5.90 -1.24
N GLY A 44 4.73 5.78 -1.53
CA GLY A 44 5.76 5.78 -0.49
C GLY A 44 5.70 7.02 0.41
N ALA A 45 5.37 8.20 -0.13
CA ALA A 45 5.20 9.42 0.66
C ALA A 45 3.96 9.39 1.57
N GLN A 46 2.91 8.65 1.19
CA GLN A 46 1.64 8.57 1.92
C GLN A 46 1.64 7.49 3.00
N VAL A 47 2.39 6.39 2.80
CA VAL A 47 2.44 5.25 3.73
C VAL A 47 2.66 5.69 5.19
N PRO A 48 3.62 6.58 5.52
CA PRO A 48 3.83 6.99 6.91
C PRO A 48 2.61 7.69 7.53
N GLY A 49 1.94 8.57 6.77
CA GLY A 49 0.72 9.25 7.21
C GLY A 49 -0.48 8.31 7.34
N THR A 50 -0.68 7.41 6.37
CA THR A 50 -1.72 6.38 6.41
C THR A 50 -1.52 5.44 7.61
N ALA A 51 -0.29 5.00 7.85
CA ALA A 51 0.09 4.17 8.99
C ALA A 51 -0.20 4.87 10.33
N SER A 52 0.18 6.15 10.45
CA SER A 52 -0.06 6.95 11.65
C SER A 52 -1.56 7.13 11.94
N ARG A 53 -2.40 7.29 10.91
CA ARG A 53 -3.86 7.48 11.07
C ARG A 53 -4.64 6.22 11.37
N PHE A 54 -4.39 5.15 10.61
CA PHE A 54 -5.22 3.93 10.65
C PHE A 54 -4.61 2.79 11.46
N PHE A 55 -3.30 2.83 11.69
CA PHE A 55 -2.54 1.71 12.24
C PHE A 55 -1.72 2.10 13.49
N ALA A 56 -2.09 3.20 14.16
CA ALA A 56 -1.43 3.71 15.37
C ALA A 56 -1.40 2.74 16.56
N GLN A 57 -2.27 1.73 16.59
CA GLN A 57 -2.37 0.78 17.71
C GLN A 57 -1.51 -0.48 17.52
N THR A 58 -0.91 -0.68 16.34
CA THR A 58 0.01 -1.80 16.10
C THR A 58 1.46 -1.33 16.12
N ASN A 59 2.35 -2.26 16.50
CA ASN A 59 3.80 -2.09 16.46
C ASN A 59 4.44 -2.86 15.30
N LEU A 60 3.64 -3.60 14.54
CA LEU A 60 4.06 -4.43 13.43
C LEU A 60 3.15 -4.18 12.22
N LEU A 61 3.76 -3.89 11.09
CA LEU A 61 3.11 -3.73 9.79
C LEU A 61 3.87 -4.50 8.72
N TYR A 62 3.13 -4.90 7.68
CA TYR A 62 3.70 -5.47 6.47
C TYR A 62 3.31 -4.57 5.30
N LEU A 63 4.30 -4.16 4.50
CA LEU A 63 4.08 -3.36 3.30
C LEU A 63 4.30 -4.26 2.09
N LEU A 64 3.30 -4.37 1.22
CA LEU A 64 3.49 -4.98 -0.09
C LEU A 64 3.93 -3.89 -1.05
N LYS A 65 5.15 -3.97 -1.56
CA LYS A 65 5.66 -3.10 -2.61
C LYS A 65 5.24 -3.65 -3.96
N ILE A 66 4.51 -2.84 -4.71
CA ILE A 66 3.88 -3.25 -5.97
C ILE A 66 4.29 -2.24 -7.05
N PRO A 67 4.92 -2.67 -8.16
CA PRO A 67 5.25 -1.78 -9.26
C PRO A 67 3.97 -1.30 -9.94
N VAL A 68 3.85 0.01 -10.14
CA VAL A 68 2.66 0.61 -10.79
C VAL A 68 2.42 0.01 -12.16
N ARG A 69 3.48 -0.23 -12.94
CA ARG A 69 3.41 -0.88 -14.24
C ARG A 69 2.67 -2.23 -14.18
N LYS A 70 2.91 -3.06 -13.15
CA LYS A 70 2.23 -4.36 -13.04
C LYS A 70 0.73 -4.22 -12.80
N LEU A 71 0.31 -3.15 -12.13
CA LEU A 71 -1.10 -2.84 -11.93
C LEU A 71 -1.74 -2.30 -13.22
N GLU A 72 -1.01 -1.50 -13.99
CA GLU A 72 -1.46 -0.98 -15.29
C GLU A 72 -1.53 -2.07 -16.38
N GLU A 73 -0.65 -3.08 -16.31
CA GLU A 73 -0.63 -4.24 -17.23
C GLU A 73 -1.58 -5.37 -16.79
N GLY A 74 -2.12 -5.28 -15.57
CA GLY A 74 -2.98 -6.31 -14.97
C GLY A 74 -4.45 -6.25 -15.41
N GLU A 75 -5.30 -7.06 -14.78
CA GLU A 75 -6.73 -7.14 -15.10
C GLU A 75 -7.57 -5.99 -14.51
N GLY A 76 -6.98 -5.20 -13.61
CA GLY A 76 -7.67 -4.15 -12.87
C GLY A 76 -7.54 -2.76 -13.46
N GLU A 77 -8.34 -1.85 -12.95
CA GLU A 77 -8.26 -0.42 -13.29
C GLU A 77 -7.61 0.34 -12.13
N LEU A 78 -6.37 0.79 -12.32
CA LEU A 78 -5.68 1.66 -11.36
C LEU A 78 -6.16 3.10 -11.55
N LYS A 79 -6.88 3.62 -10.57
CA LYS A 79 -7.32 5.02 -10.52
C LYS A 79 -6.55 5.78 -9.47
N TRP A 80 -6.21 7.01 -9.78
CA TRP A 80 -5.69 7.97 -8.81
C TRP A 80 -6.84 8.89 -8.44
N GLU A 81 -7.26 8.85 -7.19
CA GLU A 81 -8.37 9.67 -6.70
C GLU A 81 -7.88 10.70 -5.68
N GLU A 82 -8.45 11.90 -5.76
CA GLU A 82 -8.08 13.03 -4.92
C GLU A 82 -8.75 12.89 -3.54
N ASN A 83 -7.94 12.81 -2.50
CA ASN A 83 -8.40 12.90 -1.12
C ASN A 83 -7.77 14.15 -0.48
N ASN A 84 -8.58 15.19 -0.34
CA ASN A 84 -8.14 16.53 0.07
C ASN A 84 -7.05 17.10 -0.84
N THR A 85 -5.79 17.01 -0.44
CA THR A 85 -4.62 17.57 -1.15
C THR A 85 -3.71 16.50 -1.74
N GLU A 86 -4.05 15.22 -1.59
CA GLU A 86 -3.20 14.10 -1.99
C GLU A 86 -3.95 13.12 -2.89
N TRP A 87 -3.21 12.43 -3.77
CA TRP A 87 -3.76 11.48 -4.73
C TRP A 87 -3.51 10.05 -4.28
N PHE A 88 -4.57 9.32 -3.94
CA PHE A 88 -4.45 7.94 -3.51
C PHE A 88 -4.69 6.98 -4.68
N PRO A 89 -3.80 6.00 -4.90
CA PRO A 89 -4.04 4.95 -5.88
C PRO A 89 -5.09 3.96 -5.35
N HIS A 90 -6.10 3.67 -6.15
CA HIS A 90 -7.17 2.71 -5.89
C HIS A 90 -7.24 1.73 -7.07
N LEU A 91 -7.16 0.43 -6.78
CA LEU A 91 -7.27 -0.61 -7.80
C LEU A 91 -8.68 -1.19 -7.79
N TYR A 92 -9.37 -1.08 -8.92
CA TYR A 92 -10.73 -1.59 -9.11
C TYR A 92 -10.74 -2.88 -9.92
N GLY A 93 -11.63 -3.80 -9.57
CA GLY A 93 -11.92 -4.98 -10.40
C GLY A 93 -10.80 -6.00 -10.52
N ALA A 94 -9.78 -5.93 -9.66
CA ALA A 94 -8.69 -6.91 -9.61
C ALA A 94 -8.26 -7.21 -8.17
N ASP A 95 -7.58 -8.34 -8.03
CA ASP A 95 -6.92 -8.75 -6.81
C ASP A 95 -5.42 -8.46 -6.89
N ILE A 96 -4.75 -8.45 -5.73
CA ILE A 96 -3.30 -8.34 -5.65
C ILE A 96 -2.75 -9.64 -5.07
N GLY A 97 -1.81 -10.26 -5.77
CA GLY A 97 -1.15 -11.47 -5.29
C GLY A 97 0.31 -11.58 -5.70
N ALA A 98 0.76 -12.81 -5.85
CA ALA A 98 2.16 -13.13 -6.14
C ALA A 98 2.66 -12.56 -7.46
N ASP A 99 1.77 -12.37 -8.44
CA ASP A 99 2.13 -11.89 -9.77
C ASP A 99 2.41 -10.38 -9.77
N GLU A 100 1.68 -9.61 -8.95
CA GLU A 100 1.78 -8.14 -8.86
C GLU A 100 2.80 -7.71 -7.81
N VAL A 101 2.85 -8.39 -6.67
CA VAL A 101 3.74 -8.01 -5.55
C VAL A 101 5.20 -8.23 -5.94
N HIS A 102 6.01 -7.19 -5.77
CA HIS A 102 7.46 -7.26 -6.00
C HIS A 102 8.22 -7.63 -4.73
N GLU A 103 7.85 -7.03 -3.60
CA GLU A 103 8.54 -7.24 -2.33
C GLU A 103 7.55 -7.11 -1.16
N VAL A 104 7.77 -7.89 -0.10
CA VAL A 104 7.07 -7.74 1.18
C VAL A 104 8.04 -7.21 2.22
N ILE A 105 7.80 -5.99 2.70
CA ILE A 105 8.64 -5.33 3.69
C ILE A 105 7.96 -5.46 5.06
N LYS A 106 8.60 -6.18 5.98
CA LYS A 106 8.18 -6.23 7.39
C LYS A 106 8.73 -5.01 8.11
N VAL A 107 7.85 -4.22 8.72
CA VAL A 107 8.23 -3.04 9.50
C VAL A 107 7.76 -3.19 10.93
N GLU A 108 8.70 -3.15 11.86
CA GLU A 108 8.46 -3.15 13.29
C GLU A 108 8.90 -1.82 13.87
N ARG A 109 8.04 -1.21 14.67
CA ARG A 109 8.37 0.00 15.42
C ARG A 109 8.45 -0.28 16.91
N ASN A 110 9.28 0.50 17.59
CA ASN A 110 9.25 0.59 19.04
C ASN A 110 8.12 1.56 19.44
N GLU A 111 7.42 1.30 20.55
CA GLU A 111 6.34 2.15 21.07
C GLU A 111 6.77 3.62 21.26
N ALA A 112 8.06 3.87 21.48
CA ALA A 112 8.62 5.21 21.59
C ALA A 112 8.73 6.00 20.26
N LYS A 113 8.51 5.36 19.10
CA LYS A 113 8.63 6.01 17.78
C LYS A 113 7.30 6.01 17.01
N GLY A 114 7.01 7.14 16.36
CA GLY A 114 5.88 7.28 15.45
C GLY A 114 6.07 6.43 14.19
N TRP A 115 4.95 6.03 13.57
CA TRP A 115 5.00 5.37 12.26
C TRP A 115 5.62 6.28 11.19
N GLU A 116 5.47 7.60 11.32
CA GLU A 116 6.02 8.59 10.39
C GLU A 116 7.55 8.49 10.28
N ASP A 117 8.26 8.55 11.40
CA ASP A 117 9.73 8.43 11.43
C ASP A 117 10.21 7.06 10.93
N VAL A 118 9.56 5.99 11.39
CA VAL A 118 10.00 4.62 11.08
C VAL A 118 9.80 4.29 9.61
N LEU A 119 8.63 4.61 9.05
CA LEU A 119 8.31 4.26 7.67
C LEU A 119 9.03 5.17 6.68
N THR A 120 9.23 6.45 7.01
CA THR A 120 10.05 7.34 6.16
C THR A 120 11.44 6.74 5.98
N GLY A 121 12.11 6.36 7.08
CA GLY A 121 13.45 5.77 7.01
C GLY A 121 13.53 4.38 6.37
N VAL A 122 12.42 3.63 6.32
CA VAL A 122 12.34 2.36 5.59
C VAL A 122 12.14 2.61 4.10
N LEU A 123 11.23 3.51 3.73
CA LEU A 123 10.88 3.78 2.35
C LEU A 123 11.98 4.55 1.60
N GLU A 124 12.79 5.35 2.30
CA GLU A 124 14.00 5.95 1.73
C GLU A 124 15.07 4.90 1.35
N LYS A 125 15.02 3.70 1.93
CA LYS A 125 15.99 2.62 1.68
C LYS A 125 15.53 1.62 0.63
N HIS A 126 14.26 1.64 0.23
CA HIS A 126 13.62 0.64 -0.65
C HIS A 126 12.99 1.27 -1.89
#